data_AF-A0A2V7I274-F1
#
_entry.id   AF-A0A2V7I274-F1
#
_cell.length_a   1.000
_cell.length_b   1.000
_cell.length_c   1.000
_cell.angle_alpha   90.00
_cell.angle_beta   90.00
_cell.angle_gamma   90.00
#
_symmetry.space_group_name_H-M   'P 1'
#
loop_
_entity.id
_entity.type
_entity.pdbx_description
1 polymer ?
#
loop_
_entity_poly.entity_id
_entity_poly.type
_entity_poly.pdbx_seq_one_letter_code
_entity_poly.pdbx_strand_id
1 'polypeptide(L)'
;MPIDIALTALAMPITELPAIAREAETRGYRTAWVGEASGAEAIVLSTLIATHTETLKIANGVIPVQTRTPIVYGQAAATLAHLAPGRFALG
;
A
#
# COMPACT_ATOMS: atom_id res chain seq x y z
N MET A 1 12.31 18.19 -1.09
CA MET A 1 10.90 17.89 -0.76
C MET A 1 10.66 16.43 -1.10
N PRO A 2 10.22 15.57 -0.18
CA PRO A 2 10.07 14.16 -0.48
C PRO A 2 8.85 13.92 -1.37
N ILE A 3 9.01 13.09 -2.39
CA ILE A 3 8.01 12.84 -3.44
C ILE A 3 7.32 11.51 -3.16
N ASP A 4 5.99 11.50 -3.24
CA ASP A 4 5.16 10.31 -3.09
C ASP A 4 4.53 9.93 -4.42
N ILE A 5 4.08 8.67 -4.52
CA ILE A 5 3.43 8.14 -5.72
C ILE A 5 2.11 7.45 -5.36
N ALA A 6 1.07 7.67 -6.15
CA ALA A 6 -0.17 6.91 -6.06
C ALA A 6 -0.11 5.72 -7.03
N LEU A 7 -0.33 4.51 -6.51
CA LEU A 7 -0.34 3.28 -7.29
C LEU A 7 -1.78 2.76 -7.39
N THR A 8 -2.46 3.14 -8.46
CA THR A 8 -3.88 2.82 -8.67
C THR A 8 -4.03 1.54 -9.48
N ALA A 9 -4.62 0.51 -8.89
CA ALA A 9 -4.77 -0.82 -9.50
C ALA A 9 -5.71 -0.90 -10.71
N LEU A 10 -6.42 0.18 -11.06
CA LEU A 10 -7.27 0.23 -12.25
C LEU A 10 -6.52 0.71 -13.51
N ALA A 11 -5.31 1.24 -13.35
CA ALA A 11 -4.54 1.77 -14.48
C ALA A 11 -3.67 0.70 -15.17
N MET A 12 -3.49 -0.48 -14.56
CA MET A 12 -2.57 -1.52 -15.02
C MET A 12 -2.90 -2.90 -14.42
N PRO A 13 -2.39 -4.01 -15.00
CA PRO A 13 -2.49 -5.32 -14.37
C PRO A 13 -1.83 -5.35 -12.98
N ILE A 14 -2.50 -5.92 -11.98
CA ILE A 14 -1.97 -6.03 -10.60
C ILE A 14 -0.63 -6.78 -10.56
N THR A 15 -0.39 -7.69 -11.50
CA THR A 15 0.86 -8.44 -11.64
C THR A 15 2.07 -7.54 -11.92
N GLU A 16 1.90 -6.33 -12.44
CA GLU A 16 2.98 -5.38 -12.70
C GLU A 16 3.31 -4.49 -11.49
N LEU A 17 2.39 -4.41 -10.51
CA LEU A 17 2.54 -3.56 -9.34
C LEU A 17 3.85 -3.78 -8.57
N PRO A 18 4.34 -5.03 -8.37
CA PRO A 18 5.63 -5.25 -7.75
C PRO A 18 6.81 -4.59 -8.48
N ALA A 19 6.84 -4.66 -9.81
CA ALA A 19 7.92 -4.08 -10.60
C ALA A 19 7.91 -2.56 -10.49
N ILE A 20 6.72 -1.96 -10.55
CA ILE A 20 6.54 -0.51 -10.42
C ILE A 20 6.88 -0.02 -9.01
N ALA A 21 6.54 -0.79 -7.98
CA ALA A 21 6.91 -0.46 -6.60
C ALA A 21 8.43 -0.48 -6.40
N ARG A 22 9.14 -1.48 -6.92
CA ARG A 22 10.61 -1.54 -6.89
C ARG A 22 11.25 -0.38 -7.65
N GLU A 23 10.68 -0.02 -8.79
CA GLU A 23 11.17 1.10 -9.59
C GLU A 23 10.97 2.44 -8.85
N ALA A 24 9.80 2.63 -8.23
CA ALA A 24 9.54 3.81 -7.41
C ALA A 24 10.51 3.89 -6.23
N GLU A 25 10.77 2.78 -5.55
CA GLU A 25 11.79 2.70 -4.49
C GLU A 25 13.19 3.09 -5.01
N THR A 26 13.61 2.52 -6.13
CA THR A 26 14.93 2.79 -6.75
C THR A 26 15.09 4.25 -7.15
N ARG A 27 14.00 4.90 -7.56
CA ARG A 27 13.96 6.33 -7.89
C ARG A 27 13.88 7.25 -6.66
N GLY A 28 13.81 6.70 -5.46
CA GLY A 28 13.80 7.47 -4.21
C GLY A 28 12.44 8.06 -3.84
N TYR A 29 11.33 7.50 -4.34
CA TYR A 29 10.00 7.86 -3.84
C TYR A 29 9.89 7.48 -2.36
N ARG A 30 9.24 8.32 -1.56
CA ARG A 30 9.12 8.12 -0.12
C ARG A 30 7.99 7.17 0.23
N THR A 31 6.79 7.43 -0.28
CA THR A 31 5.59 6.65 0.04
C THR A 31 4.82 6.27 -1.22
N ALA A 32 4.46 4.99 -1.33
CA ALA A 32 3.45 4.49 -2.25
C ALA A 32 2.07 4.52 -1.58
N TRP A 33 1.13 5.21 -2.22
CA TRP A 33 -0.25 5.34 -1.76
C TRP A 33 -1.15 4.42 -2.57
N VAL A 34 -1.98 3.63 -1.89
CA VAL A 34 -2.99 2.77 -2.52
C VAL A 34 -4.36 3.08 -1.92
N GLY A 35 -5.40 3.08 -2.74
CA GLY A 35 -6.77 3.34 -2.31
C GLY A 35 -7.70 2.21 -2.70
N GLU A 36 -8.80 2.07 -1.96
CA GLU A 36 -9.89 1.15 -2.24
C GLU A 36 -11.13 1.97 -2.64
N ALA A 37 -11.65 1.71 -3.83
CA ALA A 37 -12.84 2.40 -4.34
C ALA A 37 -13.75 1.41 -5.07
N SER A 38 -13.39 1.03 -6.29
CA SER A 38 -14.14 0.06 -7.10
C SER A 38 -13.14 -0.84 -7.81
N GLY A 39 -12.72 -1.93 -7.18
CA GLY A 39 -11.71 -2.81 -7.74
C GLY A 39 -10.88 -3.52 -6.68
N ALA A 40 -9.57 -3.38 -6.79
CA ALA A 40 -8.62 -4.09 -5.94
C ALA A 40 -8.66 -3.62 -4.48
N GLU A 41 -8.41 -4.57 -3.59
CA GLU A 41 -8.43 -4.40 -2.15
C GLU A 41 -7.11 -3.79 -1.64
N ALA A 42 -7.18 -2.69 -0.88
CA ALA A 42 -5.99 -1.89 -0.58
C ALA A 42 -4.99 -2.56 0.37
N ILE A 43 -5.41 -3.40 1.32
CA ILE A 43 -4.52 -4.10 2.26
C ILE A 43 -3.70 -5.17 1.54
N VAL A 44 -4.30 -5.90 0.60
CA VAL A 44 -3.64 -6.89 -0.26
C VAL A 44 -2.63 -6.21 -1.18
N LEU A 45 -3.00 -5.09 -1.81
CA LEU A 45 -2.03 -4.30 -2.58
C LEU A 45 -0.88 -3.79 -1.70
N SER A 46 -1.19 -3.32 -0.49
CA SER A 46 -0.18 -2.88 0.48
C SER A 46 0.79 -4.03 0.83
N THR A 47 0.26 -5.24 1.02
CA THR A 47 1.07 -6.44 1.28
C THR A 47 1.95 -6.80 0.10
N LEU A 48 1.42 -6.70 -1.12
CA LEU A 48 2.16 -6.96 -2.35
C LEU A 48 3.33 -5.98 -2.51
N ILE A 49 3.11 -4.69 -2.23
CA ILE A 49 4.18 -3.69 -2.23
C ILE A 49 5.20 -3.99 -1.11
N ALA A 50 4.75 -4.23 0.12
CA ALA A 50 5.60 -4.45 1.29
C ALA A 50 6.57 -5.63 1.13
N THR A 51 6.11 -6.70 0.47
CA THR A 51 6.90 -7.92 0.22
C THR A 51 7.89 -7.79 -0.92
N HIS A 52 7.79 -6.73 -1.73
CA HIS A 52 8.62 -6.52 -2.91
C HIS A 52 9.52 -5.28 -2.81
N THR A 53 9.45 -4.52 -1.71
CA THR A 53 10.29 -3.36 -1.41
C THR A 53 10.86 -3.43 0.01
N GLU A 54 11.95 -2.72 0.27
CA GLU A 54 12.67 -2.79 1.56
C GLU A 54 12.54 -1.54 2.42
N THR A 55 12.44 -0.38 1.78
CA THR A 55 12.51 0.98 2.37
C THR A 55 11.31 1.85 2.01
N LEU A 56 10.65 1.58 0.88
CA LEU A 56 9.48 2.32 0.42
C LEU A 56 8.36 2.23 1.48
N LYS A 57 7.86 3.38 1.92
CA LYS A 57 6.70 3.45 2.81
C LYS A 57 5.42 3.22 2.03
N ILE A 58 4.39 2.78 2.73
CA ILE A 58 3.12 2.35 2.17
C ILE A 58 2.04 2.99 3.01
N ALA A 59 1.09 3.64 2.35
CA ALA A 59 -0.04 4.24 3.03
C ALA A 59 -1.32 3.99 2.25
N ASN A 60 -2.44 3.96 2.97
CA ASN A 60 -3.75 3.96 2.35
C ASN A 60 -4.30 5.38 2.23
N GLY A 61 -5.03 5.65 1.15
CA GLY A 61 -5.61 6.95 0.86
C GLY A 61 -6.68 6.84 -0.23
N VAL A 62 -7.85 6.26 0.04
CA VAL A 62 -8.41 5.84 1.35
C VAL A 62 -8.90 4.39 1.33
N ILE A 63 -9.19 3.80 2.49
CA ILE A 63 -10.05 2.60 2.58
C ILE A 63 -11.45 2.98 3.10
N PRO A 64 -12.56 2.56 2.44
CA PRO A 64 -13.90 2.83 2.92
C PRO A 64 -14.17 2.18 4.28
N VAL A 65 -14.57 2.94 5.30
CA VAL A 65 -14.84 2.38 6.64
C VAL A 65 -16.01 1.39 6.64
N GLN A 66 -16.89 1.44 5.64
CA GLN A 66 -18.12 0.65 5.55
C GLN A 66 -17.88 -0.81 5.12
N THR A 67 -16.73 -1.11 4.51
CA THR A 67 -16.47 -2.45 3.95
C THR A 67 -16.12 -3.49 5.01
N ARG A 68 -15.65 -3.09 6.20
CA ARG A 68 -15.17 -3.98 7.27
C ARG A 68 -15.34 -3.35 8.64
N THR A 69 -15.23 -4.16 9.70
CA THR A 69 -15.30 -3.64 11.07
C THR A 69 -13.98 -2.97 11.48
N PRO A 70 -14.01 -2.00 12.42
CA PRO A 70 -12.78 -1.39 12.95
C PRO A 70 -11.76 -2.38 13.51
N ILE A 71 -12.23 -3.50 14.08
CA ILE A 71 -11.34 -4.56 14.60
C ILE A 71 -10.55 -5.20 13.46
N VAL A 72 -11.20 -5.51 12.33
CA VAL A 72 -10.54 -6.09 11.16
C VAL A 72 -9.50 -5.12 10.58
N TYR A 73 -9.79 -3.82 10.54
CA TYR A 73 -8.81 -2.81 10.16
C TYR A 73 -7.60 -2.76 11.10
N GLY A 74 -7.85 -2.78 12.42
CA GLY A 74 -6.78 -2.83 13.42
C GLY A 74 -5.90 -4.07 13.29
N GLN A 75 -6.49 -5.24 13.06
CA GLN A 75 -5.75 -6.48 12.83
C GLN A 75 -4.90 -6.41 11.55
N ALA A 76 -5.48 -5.97 10.43
CA ALA A 76 -4.75 -5.80 9.18
C ALA A 76 -3.57 -4.84 9.31
N ALA A 77 -3.78 -3.70 9.97
CA ALA A 77 -2.72 -2.72 10.22
C ALA A 77 -1.61 -3.27 11.12
N ALA A 78 -1.97 -4.01 12.18
CA ALA A 78 -1.00 -4.65 13.06
C ALA A 78 -0.17 -5.72 12.30
N THR A 79 -0.80 -6.53 11.47
CA THR A 79 -0.11 -7.52 10.62
C THR A 79 0.85 -6.85 9.65
N LEU A 80 0.42 -5.79 8.96
CA LEU A 80 1.28 -5.05 8.03
C LEU A 80 2.42 -4.32 8.76
N ALA A 81 2.18 -3.77 9.95
CA ALA A 81 3.22 -3.18 10.78
C ALA A 81 4.27 -4.21 11.22
N HIS A 82 3.87 -5.47 11.45
CA HIS A 82 4.79 -6.55 11.73
C HIS A 82 5.58 -6.99 10.48
N LEU A 83 4.90 -7.09 9.33
CA LEU A 83 5.53 -7.44 8.04
C LEU A 83 6.51 -6.36 7.55
N ALA A 84 6.18 -5.09 7.76
CA ALA A 84 6.94 -3.94 7.29
C ALA A 84 7.10 -2.90 8.41
N PRO A 85 7.99 -3.16 9.40
CA PRO A 85 8.16 -2.30 10.57
C PRO A 85 8.46 -0.85 10.20
N GLY A 86 7.62 0.08 10.68
CA GLY A 86 7.76 1.51 10.44
C GLY A 86 7.46 1.97 8.99
N ARG A 87 6.98 1.07 8.13
CA ARG A 87 6.72 1.38 6.71
C ARG A 87 5.24 1.46 6.35
N PHE A 88 4.30 1.00 7.18
CA PHE A 88 2.88 1.03 6.87
C PHE A 88 2.09 2.07 7.69
N ALA A 89 1.15 2.77 7.04
CA ALA A 89 0.17 3.64 7.66
C ALA A 89 -1.24 3.40 7.11
N LEU A 90 -2.21 3.17 8.00
CA LEU A 90 -3.63 3.03 7.65
C LEU A 90 -4.29 4.41 7.54
N GLY A 91 -5.06 4.64 6.49
CA GLY A 91 -5.75 5.90 6.18
C GLY A 91 -7.04 5.74 5.40
#